data_AF-A0A3M6ZYT8-F1
#
_entry.id   AF-A0A3M6ZYT8-F1
#
_cell.length_a   1.000
_cell.length_b   1.000
_cell.length_c   1.000
_cell.angle_alpha   90.00
_cell.angle_beta   90.00
_cell.angle_gamma   90.00
#
_symmetry.space_group_name_H-M   'P 1'
#
loop_
_entity.id
_entity.type
_entity.pdbx_description
1 polymer ?
#
loop_
_entity_poly.entity_id
_entity_poly.type
_entity_poly.pdbx_seq_one_letter_code
_entity_poly.pdbx_strand_id
1 'polypeptide(L)'
;MTNNPIFVATHPRACSTAFERVFMTQRDTLQTIHEPFGDAFYYGPERMGSRFESDEKAREQSGFAQSTFKTILERIEREAAEGKRVFIKDMAYYVVPPEDQN
;
A
#
# COMPACT_ATOMS: atom_id res chain seq x y z
N MET A 1 -23.93 -7.76 5.82
CA MET A 1 -23.01 -7.23 4.77
C MET A 1 -21.60 -7.57 5.19
N THR A 2 -20.76 -8.07 4.29
CA THR A 2 -19.36 -8.40 4.59
C THR A 2 -18.53 -7.12 4.70
N ASN A 3 -17.72 -6.97 5.76
CA ASN A 3 -16.85 -5.80 5.96
C ASN A 3 -15.47 -5.95 5.30
N ASN A 4 -15.39 -6.76 4.24
CA ASN A 4 -14.14 -7.06 3.56
C ASN A 4 -13.54 -5.78 2.95
N PRO A 5 -12.22 -5.59 3.02
CA PRO A 5 -11.55 -4.46 2.40
C PRO A 5 -11.87 -4.34 0.90
N ILE A 6 -11.90 -3.11 0.40
CA ILE A 6 -11.96 -2.81 -1.04
C ILE A 6 -10.54 -2.47 -1.49
N PHE A 7 -10.06 -3.15 -2.53
CA PHE A 7 -8.73 -2.90 -3.09
C PHE A 7 -8.84 -2.35 -4.51
N VAL A 8 -8.16 -1.23 -4.77
CA VAL A 8 -8.01 -0.63 -6.09
C VAL A 8 -6.56 -0.76 -6.52
N ALA A 9 -6.29 -1.70 -7.41
CA ALA A 9 -5.00 -1.90 -8.05
C ALA A 9 -4.94 -1.08 -9.35
N THR A 10 -3.93 -0.25 -9.52
CA THR A 10 -3.82 0.66 -10.68
C THR A 10 -2.43 0.70 -11.27
N HIS A 11 -2.32 1.17 -12.51
CA HIS A 11 -1.03 1.55 -13.09
C HIS A 11 -0.76 3.05 -12.84
N PRO A 12 0.50 3.52 -12.93
CA PRO A 12 0.83 4.93 -12.81
C PRO A 12 0.00 5.80 -13.75
N ARG A 13 -0.39 6.99 -13.29
CA ARG A 13 -1.13 8.00 -14.09
C ARG A 13 -2.56 7.63 -14.46
N ALA A 14 -3.14 6.58 -13.88
CA ALA A 14 -4.54 6.19 -14.07
C ALA A 14 -5.59 7.08 -13.34
N CYS A 15 -5.23 8.30 -12.93
CA CYS A 15 -6.07 9.18 -12.09
C CYS A 15 -6.56 8.53 -10.77
N SER A 16 -5.88 7.49 -10.31
CA SER A 16 -6.24 6.69 -9.11
C SER A 16 -6.29 7.49 -7.81
N THR A 17 -5.42 8.51 -7.66
CA THR A 17 -5.43 9.42 -6.50
C THR A 17 -6.65 10.35 -6.51
N ALA A 18 -7.12 10.75 -7.70
CA ALA A 18 -8.36 11.53 -7.79
C ALA A 18 -9.57 10.65 -7.46
N PHE A 19 -9.57 9.39 -7.91
CA PHE A 19 -10.58 8.40 -7.55
C PHE A 19 -10.60 8.12 -6.04
N GLU A 20 -9.44 7.89 -5.42
CA GLU A 20 -9.29 7.73 -3.97
C GLU A 20 -9.90 8.90 -3.19
N ARG A 21 -9.69 10.14 -3.62
CA ARG A 21 -10.27 11.32 -2.96
C ARG A 21 -11.80 11.30 -2.89
N VAL A 22 -12.47 10.65 -3.85
CA VAL A 22 -13.93 10.46 -3.78
C VAL A 22 -14.29 9.54 -2.60
N PHE A 23 -13.54 8.47 -2.38
CA PHE A 23 -13.76 7.54 -1.26
C PHE A 23 -13.43 8.18 0.09
N MET A 24 -12.41 9.04 0.14
CA MET A 24 -12.06 9.81 1.35
C MET A 24 -13.18 10.73 1.84
N THR A 25 -14.18 11.06 0.99
CA THR A 25 -15.35 11.83 1.41
C THR A 25 -16.28 11.04 2.36
N GLN A 26 -16.22 9.70 2.33
CA GLN A 26 -17.02 8.80 3.15
C GLN A 26 -16.39 8.59 4.54
N ARG A 27 -16.13 9.69 5.25
CA ARG A 27 -15.34 9.71 6.50
C ARG A 27 -15.91 8.85 7.62
N ASP A 28 -17.23 8.65 7.64
CA ASP A 28 -17.91 7.92 8.70
C ASP A 28 -17.92 6.40 8.45
N THR A 29 -17.80 5.98 7.19
CA THR A 29 -17.98 4.58 6.79
C THR A 29 -16.70 3.93 6.26
N LEU A 30 -15.75 4.72 5.75
CA LEU A 30 -14.51 4.23 5.15
C LEU A 30 -13.26 4.70 5.89
N GLN A 31 -12.30 3.79 6.01
CA GLN A 31 -10.90 4.06 6.35
C GLN A 31 -10.06 3.91 5.07
N THR A 32 -9.47 5.01 4.58
CA THR A 32 -8.69 5.00 3.33
C THR A 32 -7.20 4.84 3.63
N ILE A 33 -6.56 3.85 3.01
CA ILE A 33 -5.14 3.57 3.12
C ILE A 33 -4.49 3.81 1.75
N HIS A 34 -3.55 4.76 1.72
CA HIS A 34 -2.88 5.22 0.50
C HIS A 34 -1.58 4.45 0.26
N GLU A 35 -1.54 3.69 -0.84
CA GLU A 35 -0.35 2.99 -1.37
C GLU A 35 0.50 2.23 -0.33
N PRO A 36 -0.10 1.48 0.61
CA PRO A 36 0.64 0.90 1.73
C PRO A 36 1.69 -0.13 1.29
N PHE A 37 1.53 -0.81 0.15
CA PHE A 37 2.51 -1.77 -0.34
C PHE A 37 3.75 -1.11 -0.93
N GLY A 38 3.70 0.21 -1.19
CA GLY A 38 4.87 1.00 -1.59
C GLY A 38 5.96 1.00 -0.51
N ASP A 39 5.57 0.91 0.76
CA ASP A 39 6.48 0.88 1.90
C ASP A 39 7.44 -0.33 1.82
N ALA A 40 6.87 -1.53 1.67
CA ALA A 40 7.64 -2.76 1.49
C ALA A 40 8.38 -2.80 0.15
N PHE A 41 7.74 -2.32 -0.92
CA PHE A 41 8.31 -2.34 -2.27
C PHE A 41 9.57 -1.48 -2.43
N TYR A 42 9.61 -0.30 -1.80
CA TYR A 42 10.70 0.67 -1.96
C TYR A 42 11.72 0.64 -0.82
N TYR A 43 11.29 0.45 0.42
CA TYR A 43 12.14 0.69 1.60
C TYR A 43 12.43 -0.58 2.39
N GLY A 44 11.49 -1.54 2.38
CA GLY A 44 11.57 -2.78 3.13
C GLY A 44 12.71 -3.72 2.74
N PRO A 45 12.93 -4.78 3.54
CA PRO A 45 13.91 -5.83 3.21
C PRO A 45 13.47 -6.69 2.01
N GLU A 46 12.18 -6.73 1.69
CA GLU A 46 11.57 -7.46 0.56
C GLU A 46 11.42 -6.58 -0.70
N ARG A 47 12.14 -5.45 -0.76
CA ARG A 47 12.03 -4.47 -1.84
C ARG A 47 12.22 -5.09 -3.22
N MET A 48 11.38 -4.69 -4.18
CA MET A 48 11.51 -5.02 -5.60
C MET A 48 11.83 -3.78 -6.45
N GLY A 49 11.66 -2.57 -5.90
CA GLY A 49 11.98 -1.32 -6.57
C GLY A 49 13.46 -0.94 -6.45
N SER A 50 14.04 -0.40 -7.53
CA SER A 50 15.43 0.08 -7.57
C SER A 50 15.61 1.54 -7.15
N ARG A 51 14.51 2.28 -6.93
CA ARG A 51 14.53 3.74 -6.71
C ARG A 51 15.43 4.19 -5.55
N PHE A 52 15.50 3.41 -4.46
CA PHE A 52 16.31 3.70 -3.27
C PHE A 52 17.33 2.61 -2.96
N GLU A 53 17.65 1.77 -3.95
CA GLU A 53 18.56 0.64 -3.78
C GLU A 53 19.94 1.07 -3.28
N SER A 54 20.48 2.15 -3.84
CA SER A 54 21.79 2.70 -3.48
C SER A 54 21.74 3.75 -2.37
N ASP A 55 20.56 4.03 -1.78
CA ASP A 55 20.38 5.06 -0.75
C ASP A 55 19.80 4.46 0.54
N GLU A 56 20.66 3.77 1.28
CA GLU A 56 20.31 3.15 2.56
C GLU A 56 19.82 4.17 3.59
N LYS A 57 20.42 5.36 3.62
CA LYS A 57 20.03 6.43 4.52
C LYS A 57 18.60 6.90 4.26
N ALA A 58 18.20 7.08 3.00
CA ALA A 58 16.82 7.41 2.66
C ALA A 58 15.84 6.30 3.09
N ARG A 59 16.24 5.02 2.97
CA ARG A 59 15.41 3.89 3.43
C ARG A 59 15.24 3.92 4.95
N GLU A 60 16.32 4.09 5.72
CA GLU A 60 16.26 4.20 7.19
C GLU A 60 15.40 5.40 7.63
N GLN A 61 15.59 6.55 7.00
CA GLN A 61 14.84 7.78 7.32
C GLN A 61 13.38 7.75 6.90
N SER A 62 12.98 6.83 6.00
CA SER A 62 11.58 6.67 5.58
C SER A 62 10.66 6.23 6.73
N GLY A 63 11.21 5.57 7.76
CA GLY A 63 10.43 4.89 8.80
C GLY A 63 9.88 3.52 8.38
N PHE A 64 10.10 3.10 7.13
CA PHE A 64 9.59 1.86 6.55
C PHE A 64 10.69 0.86 6.18
N ALA A 65 11.93 1.08 6.64
CA ALA A 65 13.07 0.20 6.36
C ALA A 65 12.85 -1.26 6.77
N GLN A 66 11.95 -1.50 7.74
CA GLN A 66 11.61 -2.84 8.25
C GLN A 66 10.22 -3.31 7.81
N SER A 67 9.54 -2.57 6.93
CA SER A 67 8.21 -2.93 6.44
C SER A 67 8.31 -4.10 5.47
N THR A 68 7.65 -5.21 5.79
CA THR A 68 7.47 -6.38 4.91
C THR A 68 6.04 -6.40 4.36
N PHE A 69 5.79 -7.10 3.26
CA PHE A 69 4.44 -7.32 2.73
C PHE A 69 3.50 -7.89 3.80
N LYS A 70 4.03 -8.78 4.67
CA LYS A 70 3.31 -9.31 5.82
C LYS A 70 2.91 -8.22 6.82
N THR A 71 3.84 -7.36 7.23
CA THR A 71 3.52 -6.28 8.20
C THR A 71 2.50 -5.29 7.65
N ILE A 72 2.48 -5.09 6.32
CA ILE A 72 1.48 -4.27 5.65
C ILE A 72 0.09 -4.93 5.71
N LEU A 73 -0.01 -6.24 5.47
CA LEU A 73 -1.25 -6.98 5.62
C LEU A 73 -1.77 -6.96 7.07
N GLU A 74 -0.91 -7.20 8.05
CA GLU A 74 -1.25 -7.13 9.48
C GLU A 74 -1.75 -5.73 9.88
N ARG A 75 -1.16 -4.67 9.30
CA ARG A 75 -1.65 -3.30 9.48
C ARG A 75 -3.04 -3.11 8.89
N ILE A 76 -3.29 -3.59 7.67
CA ILE A 76 -4.60 -3.51 7.00
C ILE A 76 -5.67 -4.23 7.83
N GLU A 77 -5.36 -5.42 8.33
CA GLU A 77 -6.27 -6.20 9.20
C GLU A 77 -6.59 -5.47 10.50
N ARG A 78 -5.58 -4.85 11.13
CA ARG A 78 -5.78 -4.03 12.32
C ARG A 78 -6.68 -2.83 12.03
N GLU A 79 -6.43 -2.09 10.95
CA GLU A 79 -7.27 -0.95 10.56
C GLU A 79 -8.70 -1.39 10.23
N ALA A 80 -8.89 -2.57 9.63
CA ALA A 80 -10.22 -3.12 9.36
C ALA A 80 -10.98 -3.51 10.63
N ALA A 81 -10.28 -3.83 11.72
CA ALA A 81 -10.88 -4.14 13.02
C ALA A 81 -11.41 -2.90 13.76
N GLU A 82 -11.06 -1.68 13.34
CA GLU A 82 -11.50 -0.42 13.96
C GLU A 82 -12.96 -0.05 13.61
N GLY A 83 -13.66 -0.87 12.82
CA GLY A 83 -15.10 -0.79 12.58
C GLY A 83 -15.51 -0.06 11.30
N LYS A 84 -14.62 0.74 10.70
CA LYS A 84 -14.82 1.27 9.34
C LYS A 84 -14.40 0.24 8.30
N ARG A 85 -15.06 0.25 7.14
CA ARG A 85 -14.63 -0.58 6.03
C ARG A 85 -13.35 0.00 5.44
N VAL A 86 -12.33 -0.83 5.25
CA VAL A 86 -11.06 -0.38 4.68
C VAL A 86 -11.17 -0.26 3.15
N PHE A 87 -10.69 0.85 2.62
CA PHE A 87 -10.46 1.10 1.20
C PHE A 87 -8.97 1.30 0.97
N ILE A 88 -8.35 0.47 0.15
CA ILE A 88 -6.93 0.52 -0.17
C ILE A 88 -6.80 0.94 -1.64
N LYS A 89 -6.03 2.00 -1.88
CA LYS A 89 -5.56 2.35 -3.21
C LYS A 89 -4.11 1.91 -3.30
N ASP A 90 -3.74 1.18 -4.35
CA ASP A 90 -2.35 0.83 -4.58
C ASP A 90 -1.95 0.75 -6.07
N MET A 91 -0.65 0.62 -6.31
CA MET A 91 -0.10 0.31 -7.63
C MET A 91 0.02 -1.20 -7.80
N ALA A 92 -0.48 -1.72 -8.93
CA ALA A 92 -0.46 -3.16 -9.20
C ALA A 92 0.97 -3.73 -9.17
N TYR A 93 1.95 -2.97 -9.67
CA TYR A 93 3.34 -3.41 -9.72
C TYR A 93 4.04 -3.44 -8.35
N TYR A 94 3.43 -2.95 -7.27
CA TYR A 94 4.00 -3.14 -5.93
C TYR A 94 3.78 -4.56 -5.41
N VAL A 95 2.71 -5.23 -5.84
CA VAL A 95 2.29 -6.55 -5.32
C VAL A 95 2.40 -7.67 -6.34
N VAL A 96 2.60 -7.34 -7.62
CA VAL A 96 2.86 -8.31 -8.69
C VAL A 96 4.36 -8.36 -8.95
N PRO A 97 5.03 -9.51 -8.74
CA PRO A 97 6.45 -9.64 -9.03
C PRO A 97 6.70 -9.49 -10.55
N PRO A 98 7.86 -8.97 -10.98
CA PRO A 98 8.26 -8.96 -12.39
C PRO A 98 8.31 -10.39 -12.95
N GLU A 99 7.94 -10.57 -14.22
CA GLU A 99 7.84 -11.88 -14.89
C GLU A 99 9.15 -12.71 -14.87
N ASP A 100 10.30 -12.08 -14.61
CA ASP A 100 11.63 -12.72 -14.64
C ASP A 100 12.25 -13.04 -13.27
N GLN A 101 11.48 -13.01 -12.16
CA GLN A 101 11.99 -13.44 -10.85
C GLN A 101 11.67 -14.92 -10.57
N ASN A 102 12.48 -15.82 -11.14
CA ASN A 102 12.62 -17.23 -10.71
C ASN A 102 14.00 -17.45 -10.09
#